data_AF-A0A433KCP2-F1
#
_entry.id   AF-A0A433KCP2-F1
#
_cell.length_a   1.000
_cell.length_b   1.000
_cell.length_c   1.000
_cell.angle_alpha   90.00
_cell.angle_beta   90.00
_cell.angle_gamma   90.00
#
_symmetry.space_group_name_H-M   'P 1'
#
loop_
_entity.id
_entity.type
_entity.pdbx_description
1 polymer ?
#
loop_
_entity_poly.entity_id
_entity_poly.type
_entity_poly.pdbx_seq_one_letter_code
_entity_poly.pdbx_strand_id
1 'polypeptide(L)'
;MDFRDEMNRVIGLSLEEFRAYILRKLQQDKNYLERLFWLPNGSQMTVLNYLIEQHQETVHDPEAAEPPIQLIDKIDVILELSSNVNVGEPIHQAIASGKTLLALHLLQADKMNCSLVEYITINVISALNALREKAKELASELQSFLFDVNKRDNEGHTLLSLAIDTKNPELLIHILVKEPNIHAVTNRSNAQAKFQPLHQAVVLDYADGVRLLAHEGANLSNPMGVMKDTPVLLASRLGKINALEALMEFPVEKLNLNAENNHYFEDKKTGHTAIEELCVRIAKNEGKGDALRGVAVLLCHGAEPPRNESMRTLLRNNRVTLLKAVHRYLEDKPDLVDPFVNRCHLTESALHYIVYADHSWGSSIRHLLGSPCSAAFLVEELVIRKYSNTLVAQGSHEPLQTAASANLSTEHDPLKLYADFVRRYKLAYENQLLPNCWSTMRWMIAEGRSDWGVVERYSKTYPKSRTGIIYNEMFPKLDIPDDFDNEAQDKPLTNRI
;
A
#
# COMPACT_ATOMS: atom_id res chain seq x y z
N MET A 1 4.52 12.20 56.20
CA MET A 1 4.84 12.92 54.96
C MET A 1 4.05 12.24 53.88
N ASP A 2 3.33 12.99 53.05
CA ASP A 2 2.61 12.39 51.92
C ASP A 2 3.61 11.86 50.88
N PHE A 3 3.25 10.81 50.15
CA PHE A 3 4.13 10.14 49.19
C PHE A 3 4.66 11.13 48.14
N ARG A 4 3.79 12.02 47.64
CA ARG A 4 4.16 13.04 46.66
C ARG A 4 5.26 13.98 47.17
N ASP A 5 5.12 14.48 48.38
CA ASP A 5 6.09 15.40 49.00
C ASP A 5 7.43 14.71 49.27
N GLU A 6 7.37 13.44 49.69
CA GLU A 6 8.55 12.61 49.89
C GLU A 6 9.28 12.40 48.55
N MET A 7 8.57 11.98 47.50
CA MET A 7 9.16 11.72 46.19
C MET A 7 9.71 12.97 45.52
N ASN A 8 9.04 14.12 45.62
CA ASN A 8 9.55 15.38 45.07
C ASN A 8 10.90 15.77 45.67
N ARG A 9 11.12 15.50 46.97
CA ARG A 9 12.43 15.73 47.61
C ARG A 9 13.47 14.73 47.12
N VAL A 10 13.06 13.46 47.02
CA VAL A 10 13.94 12.36 46.62
C VAL A 10 14.39 12.49 45.15
N ILE A 11 13.54 13.04 44.28
CA ILE A 11 13.89 13.35 42.89
C ILE A 11 15.01 14.40 42.80
N GLY A 12 15.14 15.31 43.77
CA GLY A 12 16.21 16.30 43.82
C GLY A 12 17.58 15.76 44.26
N LEU A 13 17.65 14.51 44.75
CA LEU A 13 18.90 13.90 45.20
C LEU A 13 19.84 13.54 44.05
N SER A 14 21.13 13.42 44.34
CA SER A 14 22.08 12.79 43.42
C SER A 14 21.73 11.32 43.15
N LEU A 15 22.26 10.73 42.08
CA LEU A 15 21.96 9.35 41.71
C LEU A 15 22.35 8.34 42.82
N GLU A 16 23.51 8.55 43.44
CA GLU A 16 24.00 7.69 44.54
C GLU A 16 23.10 7.77 45.79
N GLU A 17 22.70 8.98 46.16
CA GLU A 17 21.80 9.22 47.30
C GLU A 17 20.41 8.65 47.03
N PHE A 18 19.90 8.81 45.80
CA PHE A 18 18.64 8.22 45.37
C PHE A 18 18.67 6.69 45.48
N ARG A 19 19.74 6.05 44.97
CA ARG A 19 19.91 4.59 45.05
C ARG A 19 19.98 4.10 46.49
N ALA A 20 20.75 4.78 47.35
CA ALA A 20 20.85 4.45 48.77
C ALA A 20 19.50 4.59 49.50
N TYR A 21 18.72 5.61 49.15
CA TYR A 21 17.38 5.81 49.68
C TYR A 21 16.42 4.68 49.29
N ILE A 22 16.38 4.30 48.02
CA ILE A 22 15.52 3.21 47.52
C ILE A 22 15.89 1.88 48.18
N LEU A 23 17.18 1.56 48.28
CA LEU A 23 17.64 0.34 48.96
C LEU A 23 17.21 0.30 50.44
N ARG A 24 17.25 1.43 51.14
CA ARG A 24 16.77 1.53 52.53
C ARG A 24 15.25 1.30 52.62
N LYS A 25 14.47 1.82 51.68
CA LYS A 25 13.02 1.56 51.62
C LYS A 25 12.72 0.09 51.36
N LEU A 26 13.45 -0.56 50.45
CA LEU A 26 13.33 -1.99 50.16
C LEU A 26 13.69 -2.89 51.35
N GLN A 27 14.64 -2.46 52.21
CA GLN A 27 14.94 -3.16 53.46
C GLN A 27 13.77 -3.12 54.45
N GLN A 28 12.99 -2.03 54.44
CA GLN A 28 11.83 -1.85 55.33
C GLN A 28 10.57 -2.51 54.78
N ASP A 29 10.36 -2.40 53.47
CA ASP A 29 9.23 -2.95 52.74
C ASP A 29 9.72 -3.55 51.43
N LYS A 30 9.77 -4.88 51.35
CA LYS A 30 10.28 -5.61 50.17
C LYS A 30 9.49 -5.32 48.89
N ASN A 31 8.23 -4.90 49.01
CA ASN A 31 7.34 -4.64 47.87
C ASN A 31 7.17 -3.14 47.64
N TYR A 32 8.06 -2.30 48.18
CA TYR A 32 7.94 -0.84 48.12
C TYR A 32 7.81 -0.31 46.68
N LEU A 33 8.52 -0.91 45.73
CA LEU A 33 8.53 -0.45 44.33
C LEU A 33 7.26 -0.86 43.57
N GLU A 34 6.67 -1.99 43.93
CA GLU A 34 5.43 -2.52 43.34
C GLU A 34 4.18 -1.97 44.04
N ARG A 35 4.33 -1.25 45.15
CA ARG A 35 3.22 -0.68 45.89
C ARG A 35 2.62 0.52 45.16
N LEU A 36 1.29 0.54 45.10
CA LEU A 36 0.51 1.69 44.64
C LEU A 36 0.33 2.70 45.79
N PHE A 37 0.76 3.94 45.55
CA PHE A 37 0.61 5.07 46.46
C PHE A 37 -0.47 6.02 45.96
N TRP A 38 -1.29 6.51 46.88
CA TRP A 38 -2.33 7.48 46.57
C TRP A 38 -1.75 8.88 46.42
N LEU A 39 -2.19 9.59 45.39
CA LEU A 39 -1.90 11.00 45.18
C LEU A 39 -3.11 11.86 45.60
N PRO A 40 -2.92 13.17 45.85
CA PRO A 40 -4.00 14.06 46.31
C PRO A 40 -5.20 14.18 45.35
N ASN A 41 -4.99 13.91 44.06
CA ASN A 41 -6.04 13.88 43.03
C ASN A 41 -6.83 12.56 43.01
N GLY A 42 -6.52 11.60 43.89
CA GLY A 42 -7.15 10.28 43.96
C GLY A 42 -6.57 9.25 42.99
N SER A 43 -5.57 9.58 42.17
CA SER A 43 -4.89 8.57 41.36
C SER A 43 -3.95 7.73 42.21
N GLN A 44 -3.62 6.54 41.73
CA GLN A 44 -2.64 5.65 42.34
C GLN A 44 -1.45 5.45 41.41
N MET A 45 -0.24 5.51 41.94
CA MET A 45 0.99 5.32 41.18
C MET A 45 2.02 4.53 41.97
N THR A 46 2.84 3.74 41.28
CA THR A 46 4.09 3.22 41.84
C THR A 46 5.17 4.30 41.86
N VAL A 47 6.32 4.00 42.46
CA VAL A 47 7.51 4.86 42.36
C VAL A 47 7.91 5.06 40.90
N LEU A 48 7.89 3.99 40.09
CA LEU A 48 8.23 4.05 38.67
C LEU A 48 7.25 4.94 37.89
N ASN A 49 5.94 4.76 38.08
CA ASN A 49 4.91 5.58 37.43
C ASN A 49 5.05 7.07 37.78
N TYR A 50 5.41 7.38 39.03
CA TYR A 50 5.62 8.76 39.46
C TYR A 50 6.85 9.37 38.79
N LEU A 51 7.98 8.64 38.70
CA LEU A 51 9.15 9.12 37.96
C LEU A 51 8.85 9.32 36.47
N ILE A 52 8.09 8.41 35.87
CA ILE A 52 7.61 8.55 34.50
C ILE A 52 6.77 9.81 34.36
N GLU A 53 5.85 10.10 35.29
CA GLU A 53 5.03 11.31 35.27
C GLU A 53 5.87 12.60 35.34
N GLN A 54 6.88 12.63 36.20
CA GLN A 54 7.73 13.81 36.39
C GLN A 54 8.80 14.00 35.32
N HIS A 55 9.17 12.94 34.58
CA HIS A 55 10.18 13.04 33.52
C HIS A 55 9.71 13.94 32.38
N GLN A 56 10.55 14.89 31.97
CA GLN A 56 10.28 15.75 30.82
C GLN A 56 11.23 15.39 29.69
N GLU A 57 10.67 15.10 28.51
CA GLU A 57 11.45 14.98 27.28
C GLU A 57 11.81 16.39 26.79
N THR A 58 12.99 16.53 26.19
CA THR A 58 13.45 17.80 25.63
C THR A 58 12.59 18.18 24.43
N VAL A 59 11.45 18.83 24.67
CA VAL A 59 10.81 19.64 23.64
C VAL A 59 11.69 20.88 23.51
N HIS A 60 12.16 21.18 22.29
CA HIS A 60 12.85 22.42 21.99
C HIS A 60 11.88 23.59 22.18
N ASP A 61 11.66 24.00 23.42
CA ASP A 61 11.04 25.27 23.77
C ASP A 61 12.15 26.22 24.25
N PRO A 62 12.64 27.11 23.37
CA PRO A 62 13.67 28.08 23.74
C PRO A 62 13.21 29.12 24.78
N GLU A 63 11.92 29.16 25.13
CA GLU A 63 11.36 30.06 26.15
C GLU A 63 11.16 29.41 27.53
N ALA A 64 11.47 28.10 27.68
CA ALA A 64 11.33 27.41 28.95
C ALA A 64 12.33 27.94 30.01
N ALA A 65 11.80 28.43 31.13
CA ALA A 65 12.56 29.10 32.19
C ALA A 65 13.47 28.17 33.00
N GLU A 66 13.26 26.85 32.94
CA GLU A 66 14.01 25.83 33.70
C GLU A 66 14.41 24.66 32.79
N PRO A 67 15.58 24.04 33.02
CA PRO A 67 16.01 22.88 32.24
C PRO A 67 15.06 21.68 32.47
N PRO A 68 14.82 20.86 31.44
CA PRO A 68 13.88 19.75 31.53
C PRO A 68 14.35 18.70 32.56
N ILE A 69 13.41 18.20 33.36
CA ILE A 69 13.69 17.22 34.40
C ILE A 69 13.99 15.84 33.76
N GLN A 70 15.27 15.51 33.62
CA GLN A 70 15.73 14.21 33.12
C GLN A 70 15.90 13.21 34.28
N LEU A 71 15.19 12.08 34.22
CA LEU A 71 15.12 11.09 35.29
C LEU A 71 15.49 9.68 34.83
N ILE A 72 16.07 9.53 33.63
CA ILE A 72 16.37 8.24 33.01
C ILE A 72 17.25 7.39 33.94
N ASP A 73 18.37 7.92 34.44
CA ASP A 73 19.26 7.19 35.34
C ASP A 73 18.56 6.71 36.63
N LYS A 74 17.63 7.51 37.15
CA LYS A 74 16.84 7.16 38.35
C LYS A 74 15.81 6.09 38.02
N ILE A 75 15.19 6.16 36.84
CA ILE A 75 14.28 5.13 36.33
C ILE A 75 15.03 3.81 36.17
N ASP A 76 16.23 3.81 35.60
CA ASP A 76 17.07 2.62 35.47
C ASP A 76 17.37 1.97 36.83
N VAL A 77 17.69 2.77 37.85
CA VAL A 77 17.85 2.25 39.22
C VAL A 77 16.58 1.54 39.72
N ILE A 78 15.39 2.08 39.43
CA ILE A 78 14.13 1.42 39.81
C ILE A 78 13.93 0.12 39.03
N LEU A 79 14.22 0.11 37.72
CA LEU A 79 14.07 -1.08 36.87
C LEU A 79 15.02 -2.21 37.30
N GLU A 80 16.24 -1.89 37.71
CA GLU A 80 17.23 -2.84 38.22
C GLU A 80 16.81 -3.48 39.56
N LEU A 81 16.14 -2.72 40.43
CA LEU A 81 15.80 -3.14 41.80
C LEU A 81 14.39 -3.72 41.93
N SER A 82 13.53 -3.49 40.94
CA SER A 82 12.13 -3.91 40.94
C SER A 82 12.00 -5.40 40.66
N SER A 83 11.17 -6.09 41.44
CA SER A 83 10.83 -7.51 41.22
C SER A 83 9.77 -7.69 40.14
N ASN A 84 8.89 -6.70 39.95
CA ASN A 84 7.87 -6.71 38.90
C ASN A 84 7.67 -5.32 38.30
N VAL A 85 8.35 -5.07 37.18
CA VAL A 85 8.27 -3.79 36.46
C VAL A 85 6.91 -3.55 35.77
N ASN A 86 6.02 -4.53 35.75
CA ASN A 86 4.73 -4.42 35.05
C ASN A 86 3.62 -3.81 35.91
N VAL A 87 3.86 -3.49 37.18
CA VAL A 87 2.84 -2.92 38.07
C VAL A 87 2.57 -1.47 37.71
N GLY A 88 1.30 -1.11 37.52
CA GLY A 88 0.89 0.23 37.10
C GLY A 88 1.18 0.52 35.62
N GLU A 89 1.51 -0.52 34.83
CA GLU A 89 1.58 -0.44 33.37
C GLU A 89 2.44 0.75 32.86
N PRO A 90 3.70 0.87 33.30
CA PRO A 90 4.53 2.07 33.09
C PRO A 90 4.79 2.39 31.62
N ILE A 91 4.94 1.39 30.74
CA ILE A 91 5.09 1.65 29.30
C ILE A 91 3.81 2.24 28.71
N HIS A 92 2.63 1.74 29.10
CA HIS A 92 1.35 2.31 28.67
C HIS A 92 1.26 3.78 29.07
N GLN A 93 1.61 4.11 30.32
CA GLN A 93 1.64 5.50 30.79
C GLN A 93 2.63 6.36 30.00
N ALA A 94 3.84 5.87 29.74
CA ALA A 94 4.86 6.60 28.98
C ALA A 94 4.34 6.96 27.58
N ILE A 95 3.78 5.99 26.86
CA ILE A 95 3.22 6.20 25.52
C ILE A 95 2.00 7.13 25.57
N ALA A 96 1.06 6.90 26.49
CA ALA A 96 -0.15 7.72 26.63
C ALA A 96 0.15 9.18 27.01
N SER A 97 1.26 9.41 27.73
CA SER A 97 1.74 10.75 28.08
C SER A 97 2.60 11.40 26.98
N GLY A 98 2.76 10.75 25.82
CA GLY A 98 3.56 11.23 24.70
C GLY A 98 5.07 11.10 24.87
N LYS A 99 5.54 10.42 25.93
CA LYS A 99 6.97 10.26 26.28
C LYS A 99 7.59 9.12 25.47
N THR A 100 7.77 9.39 24.18
CA THR A 100 8.13 8.35 23.20
C THR A 100 9.58 7.91 23.34
N LEU A 101 10.50 8.83 23.65
CA LEU A 101 11.91 8.50 23.89
C LEU A 101 12.04 7.66 25.14
N LEU A 102 11.31 8.02 26.20
CA LEU A 102 11.28 7.21 27.42
C LEU A 102 10.66 5.83 27.15
N ALA A 103 9.59 5.73 26.37
CA ALA A 103 9.01 4.44 25.99
C ALA A 103 10.01 3.55 25.22
N LEU A 104 10.78 4.13 24.28
CA LEU A 104 11.85 3.42 23.57
C LEU A 104 12.95 2.96 24.51
N HIS A 105 13.37 3.81 25.45
CA HIS A 105 14.33 3.46 26.49
C HIS A 105 13.82 2.30 27.38
N LEU A 106 12.56 2.34 27.83
CA LEU A 106 11.93 1.25 28.60
C LEU A 106 11.85 -0.06 27.80
N LEU A 107 11.70 0.02 26.47
CA LEU A 107 11.76 -1.13 25.56
C LEU A 107 13.20 -1.58 25.24
N GLN A 108 14.19 -0.96 25.87
CA GLN A 108 15.62 -1.23 25.74
C GLN A 108 16.16 -0.93 24.33
N ALA A 109 15.60 0.06 23.63
CA ALA A 109 16.06 0.48 22.31
C ALA A 109 17.53 0.91 22.31
N ASP A 110 17.96 1.65 23.35
CA ASP A 110 19.34 2.14 23.49
C ASP A 110 20.36 1.00 23.57
N LYS A 111 20.01 -0.11 24.24
CA LYS A 111 20.85 -1.31 24.33
C LYS A 111 20.98 -2.01 22.99
N MET A 112 19.95 -1.94 22.15
CA MET A 112 19.99 -2.47 20.80
C MET A 112 20.88 -1.63 19.89
N ASN A 113 21.21 -0.36 20.19
CA ASN A 113 22.10 0.51 19.42
C ASN A 113 21.91 0.37 17.89
N CYS A 114 20.67 0.40 17.41
CA CYS A 114 20.31 0.18 16.02
C CYS A 114 19.59 1.42 15.50
N SER A 115 20.25 2.21 14.66
CA SER A 115 19.59 3.32 13.97
C SER A 115 18.62 2.75 12.94
N LEU A 116 17.32 2.88 13.18
CA LEU A 116 16.30 2.41 12.24
C LEU A 116 15.95 3.43 11.15
N VAL A 117 16.49 4.65 11.22
CA VAL A 117 16.14 5.76 10.31
C VAL A 117 16.38 5.37 8.84
N GLU A 118 17.54 4.79 8.53
CA GLU A 118 17.89 4.38 7.17
C GLU A 118 16.97 3.25 6.67
N TYR A 119 16.71 2.25 7.51
CA TYR A 119 15.84 1.12 7.18
C TYR A 119 14.39 1.53 7.00
N ILE A 120 13.85 2.38 7.88
CA ILE A 120 12.47 2.90 7.80
C ILE A 120 12.26 3.68 6.50
N THR A 121 13.26 4.46 6.08
CA THR A 121 13.22 5.24 4.84
C THR A 121 13.11 4.34 3.60
N ILE A 122 13.73 3.16 3.64
CA ILE A 122 13.64 2.16 2.55
C ILE A 122 12.32 1.38 2.67
N ASN A 123 12.11 0.72 3.80
CA ASN A 123 10.94 -0.11 4.10
C ASN A 123 10.89 -0.48 5.59
N VAL A 124 9.79 -0.16 6.28
CA VAL A 124 9.56 -0.49 7.70
C VAL A 124 9.66 -1.99 8.04
N ILE A 125 9.36 -2.90 7.10
CA ILE A 125 9.50 -4.34 7.30
C ILE A 125 10.98 -4.74 7.41
N SER A 126 11.85 -4.11 6.62
CA SER A 126 13.30 -4.34 6.70
C SER A 126 13.88 -3.90 8.04
N ALA A 127 13.38 -2.78 8.59
CA ALA A 127 13.75 -2.27 9.90
C ALA A 127 13.35 -3.26 11.00
N LEU A 128 12.12 -3.79 10.94
CA LEU A 128 11.63 -4.80 11.87
C LEU A 128 12.50 -6.07 11.86
N ASN A 129 12.81 -6.59 10.67
CA ASN A 129 13.62 -7.80 10.55
C ASN A 129 15.06 -7.58 11.02
N ALA A 130 15.68 -6.44 10.68
CA ALA A 130 17.01 -6.09 11.17
C ALA A 130 17.05 -5.98 12.71
N LEU A 131 16.06 -5.31 13.32
CA LEU A 131 15.99 -5.19 14.77
C LEU A 131 15.75 -6.54 15.44
N ARG A 132 14.92 -7.40 14.84
CA ARG A 132 14.64 -8.76 15.35
C ARG A 132 15.90 -9.62 15.38
N GLU A 133 16.71 -9.61 14.32
CA GLU A 133 17.97 -10.36 14.31
C GLU A 133 18.92 -9.83 15.40
N LYS A 134 19.04 -8.51 15.54
CA LYS A 134 19.86 -7.92 16.60
C LYS A 134 19.36 -8.24 18.00
N ALA A 135 18.05 -8.26 18.22
CA ALA A 135 17.47 -8.65 19.49
C ALA A 135 17.76 -10.12 19.84
N LYS A 136 17.85 -11.01 18.85
CA LYS A 136 18.27 -12.40 19.05
C LYS A 136 19.75 -12.49 19.43
N GLU A 137 20.62 -11.71 18.78
CA GLU A 137 22.05 -11.65 19.13
C GLU A 137 22.28 -11.18 20.56
N LEU A 138 21.51 -10.18 21.01
CA LEU A 138 21.61 -9.57 22.34
C LEU A 138 20.72 -10.25 23.39
N ALA A 139 20.11 -11.41 23.10
CA ALA A 139 19.11 -12.02 23.96
C ALA A 139 19.63 -12.34 25.38
N SER A 140 20.92 -12.63 25.55
CA SER A 140 21.54 -12.84 26.86
C SER A 140 21.75 -11.55 27.66
N GLU A 141 21.94 -10.41 26.98
CA GLU A 141 22.22 -9.11 27.59
C GLU A 141 20.94 -8.33 27.93
N LEU A 142 19.84 -8.60 27.23
CA LEU A 142 18.54 -7.94 27.41
C LEU A 142 17.72 -8.48 28.61
N GLN A 143 18.21 -9.48 29.34
CA GLN A 143 17.47 -10.16 30.43
C GLN A 143 17.31 -9.34 31.72
N SER A 144 17.75 -8.08 31.79
CA SER A 144 17.76 -7.33 33.05
C SER A 144 16.37 -7.05 33.64
N PHE A 145 15.35 -6.87 32.78
CA PHE A 145 13.95 -6.69 33.17
C PHE A 145 13.04 -6.94 31.96
N LEU A 146 11.86 -7.53 32.17
CA LEU A 146 10.94 -7.92 31.08
C LEU A 146 9.55 -7.30 31.26
N PHE A 147 9.18 -6.44 30.32
CA PHE A 147 7.82 -5.92 30.22
C PHE A 147 6.91 -6.87 29.44
N ASP A 148 5.72 -7.11 29.98
CA ASP A 148 4.67 -7.87 29.32
C ASP A 148 3.93 -6.98 28.32
N VAL A 149 4.27 -7.12 27.04
CA VAL A 149 3.66 -6.37 25.93
C VAL A 149 2.20 -6.73 25.66
N ASN A 150 1.67 -7.79 26.28
CA ASN A 150 0.28 -8.22 26.15
C ASN A 150 -0.63 -7.69 27.24
N LYS A 151 -0.09 -7.06 28.29
CA LYS A 151 -0.88 -6.39 29.31
C LYS A 151 -1.73 -5.25 28.73
N ARG A 152 -2.81 -4.96 29.44
CA ARG A 152 -3.70 -3.84 29.16
C ARG A 152 -3.60 -2.80 30.27
N ASP A 153 -3.76 -1.54 29.90
CA ASP A 153 -3.94 -0.45 30.86
C ASP A 153 -5.32 -0.53 31.55
N ASN A 154 -5.59 0.41 32.45
CA ASN A 154 -6.84 0.48 33.21
C ASN A 154 -8.06 0.81 32.33
N GLU A 155 -7.83 1.41 31.17
CA GLU A 155 -8.82 1.69 30.13
C GLU A 155 -9.06 0.47 29.21
N GLY A 156 -8.28 -0.59 29.37
CA GLY A 156 -8.38 -1.83 28.60
C GLY A 156 -7.69 -1.78 27.24
N HIS A 157 -6.86 -0.77 26.97
CA HIS A 157 -6.04 -0.68 25.78
C HIS A 157 -4.83 -1.62 25.86
N THR A 158 -4.57 -2.34 24.77
CA THR A 158 -3.31 -3.06 24.60
C THR A 158 -2.16 -2.09 24.35
N LEU A 159 -0.93 -2.51 24.65
CA LEU A 159 0.25 -1.71 24.35
C LEU A 159 0.35 -1.40 22.85
N LEU A 160 0.03 -2.38 22.01
CA LEU A 160 0.00 -2.25 20.56
C LEU A 160 -1.03 -1.20 20.08
N SER A 161 -2.19 -1.12 20.75
CA SER A 161 -3.20 -0.09 20.47
C SER A 161 -2.66 1.31 20.74
N LEU A 162 -1.95 1.53 21.85
CA LEU A 162 -1.38 2.84 22.17
C LEU A 162 -0.26 3.22 21.18
N ALA A 163 0.61 2.27 20.83
CA ALA A 163 1.68 2.49 19.86
C ALA A 163 1.17 2.85 18.46
N ILE A 164 0.05 2.26 18.03
CA ILE A 164 -0.58 2.60 16.75
C ILE A 164 -1.13 4.03 16.75
N ASP A 165 -1.59 4.55 17.90
CA ASP A 165 -2.09 5.93 18.00
C ASP A 165 -1.01 6.99 17.83
N THR A 166 0.22 6.67 18.20
CA THR A 166 1.34 7.61 18.03
C THR A 166 1.73 7.78 16.56
N LYS A 167 1.35 6.82 15.69
CA LYS A 167 1.82 6.71 14.30
C LYS A 167 3.35 6.77 14.18
N ASN A 168 4.06 6.34 15.22
CA ASN A 168 5.52 6.27 15.23
C ASN A 168 5.97 4.85 14.81
N PRO A 169 6.61 4.68 13.64
CA PRO A 169 7.03 3.36 13.16
C PRO A 169 8.12 2.74 14.03
N GLU A 170 9.05 3.54 14.54
CA GLU A 170 10.13 3.07 15.42
C GLU A 170 9.57 2.47 16.70
N LEU A 171 8.66 3.19 17.39
CA LEU A 171 8.00 2.68 18.59
C LEU A 171 7.22 1.39 18.31
N LEU A 172 6.47 1.35 17.21
CA LEU A 172 5.71 0.17 16.81
C LEU A 172 6.64 -1.02 16.52
N ILE A 173 7.76 -0.80 15.82
CA ILE A 173 8.77 -1.83 15.53
C ILE A 173 9.37 -2.39 16.83
N HIS A 174 9.77 -1.53 17.77
CA HIS A 174 10.34 -1.98 19.05
C HIS A 174 9.35 -2.82 19.86
N ILE A 175 8.06 -2.52 19.78
CA ILE A 175 7.02 -3.34 20.41
C ILE A 175 6.83 -4.67 19.66
N LEU A 176 6.76 -4.66 18.33
CA LEU A 176 6.57 -5.87 17.51
C LEU A 176 7.72 -6.88 17.63
N VAL A 177 8.96 -6.42 17.83
CA VAL A 177 10.12 -7.30 18.10
C VAL A 177 9.92 -8.12 19.38
N LYS A 178 9.10 -7.66 20.32
CA LYS A 178 8.75 -8.41 21.54
C LYS A 178 7.56 -9.36 21.35
N GLU A 179 7.10 -9.57 20.11
CA GLU A 179 6.08 -10.54 19.71
C GLU A 179 4.74 -10.40 20.48
N PRO A 180 4.09 -9.22 20.46
CA PRO A 180 2.78 -9.04 21.08
C PRO A 180 1.69 -9.80 20.31
N ASN A 181 0.56 -10.04 20.96
CA ASN A 181 -0.62 -10.60 20.32
C ASN A 181 -1.24 -9.59 19.34
N ILE A 182 -0.90 -9.74 18.07
CA ILE A 182 -1.36 -8.92 16.94
C ILE A 182 -2.88 -8.98 16.68
N HIS A 183 -3.61 -9.89 17.33
CA HIS A 183 -5.06 -10.04 17.20
C HIS A 183 -5.83 -9.51 18.41
N ALA A 184 -5.14 -9.03 19.45
CA ALA A 184 -5.75 -8.58 20.69
C ALA A 184 -6.65 -7.35 20.45
N VAL A 185 -7.94 -7.52 20.70
CA VAL A 185 -8.93 -6.46 20.46
C VAL A 185 -8.90 -5.39 21.55
N THR A 186 -9.03 -4.13 21.18
CA THR A 186 -9.21 -3.00 22.10
C THR A 186 -10.58 -2.37 21.84
N ASN A 187 -11.29 -2.01 22.91
CA ASN A 187 -12.54 -1.25 22.78
C ASN A 187 -12.18 0.18 22.43
N ARG A 188 -12.67 0.66 21.28
CA ARG A 188 -12.43 2.03 20.83
C ARG A 188 -13.78 2.65 20.49
N SER A 189 -13.98 3.89 20.92
CA SER A 189 -15.23 4.66 20.84
C SER A 189 -16.37 4.18 21.76
N ASN A 190 -17.32 5.09 21.99
CA ASN A 190 -18.57 4.83 22.71
C ASN A 190 -19.47 3.78 22.01
N ALA A 191 -19.18 3.43 20.76
CA ALA A 191 -19.96 2.49 19.96
C ALA A 191 -19.69 1.01 20.29
N GLN A 192 -18.87 0.70 21.31
CA GLN A 192 -18.54 -0.67 21.74
C GLN A 192 -17.98 -1.57 20.62
N ALA A 193 -17.35 -0.96 19.60
CA ALA A 193 -16.69 -1.71 18.55
C ALA A 193 -15.34 -2.22 19.06
N LYS A 194 -15.10 -3.52 18.85
CA LYS A 194 -13.83 -4.18 19.16
C LYS A 194 -12.88 -4.00 17.99
N PHE A 195 -11.84 -3.21 18.17
CA PHE A 195 -10.82 -2.97 17.17
C PHE A 195 -9.68 -3.95 17.35
N GLN A 196 -9.38 -4.75 16.33
CA GLN A 196 -8.05 -5.35 16.24
C GLN A 196 -7.04 -4.29 15.80
N PRO A 197 -5.74 -4.48 16.08
CA PRO A 197 -4.68 -3.55 15.71
C PRO A 197 -4.73 -3.11 14.25
N LEU A 198 -4.95 -4.06 13.32
CA LEU A 198 -5.04 -3.76 11.89
C LEU A 198 -6.21 -2.83 11.56
N HIS A 199 -7.39 -3.04 12.17
CA HIS A 199 -8.54 -2.16 11.98
C HIS A 199 -8.24 -0.74 12.46
N GLN A 200 -7.54 -0.60 13.58
CA GLN A 200 -7.15 0.71 14.11
C GLN A 200 -6.15 1.40 13.19
N ALA A 201 -5.11 0.70 12.71
CA ALA A 201 -4.15 1.24 11.75
C ALA A 201 -4.85 1.72 10.47
N VAL A 202 -5.85 0.97 9.97
CA VAL A 202 -6.67 1.38 8.83
C VAL A 202 -7.46 2.65 9.12
N VAL A 203 -8.19 2.74 10.24
CA VAL A 203 -8.97 3.94 10.60
C VAL A 203 -8.09 5.17 10.75
N LEU A 204 -6.88 5.00 11.25
CA LEU A 204 -5.89 6.07 11.38
C LEU A 204 -5.21 6.43 10.05
N ASP A 205 -5.45 5.69 8.97
CA ASP A 205 -4.72 5.81 7.69
C ASP A 205 -3.20 5.65 7.85
N TYR A 206 -2.79 4.77 8.77
CA TYR A 206 -1.39 4.54 9.10
C TYR A 206 -0.82 3.40 8.25
N ALA A 207 -0.34 3.74 7.05
CA ALA A 207 0.17 2.79 6.06
C ALA A 207 1.30 1.90 6.61
N ASP A 208 2.28 2.47 7.32
CA ASP A 208 3.37 1.67 7.91
C ASP A 208 2.88 0.73 8.99
N GLY A 209 1.92 1.15 9.81
CA GLY A 209 1.25 0.27 10.76
C GLY A 209 0.52 -0.89 10.07
N VAL A 210 -0.15 -0.63 8.95
CA VAL A 210 -0.77 -1.69 8.14
C VAL A 210 0.29 -2.67 7.62
N ARG A 211 1.38 -2.18 7.02
CA ARG A 211 2.48 -3.03 6.51
C ARG A 211 3.09 -3.91 7.59
N LEU A 212 3.43 -3.31 8.73
CA LEU A 212 4.03 -4.01 9.86
C LEU A 212 3.10 -5.09 10.42
N LEU A 213 1.82 -4.75 10.66
CA LEU A 213 0.85 -5.71 11.23
C LEU A 213 0.52 -6.84 10.24
N ALA A 214 0.38 -6.52 8.95
CA ALA A 214 0.14 -7.50 7.90
C ALA A 214 1.32 -8.47 7.75
N HIS A 215 2.56 -7.97 7.81
CA HIS A 215 3.78 -8.78 7.83
C HIS A 215 3.82 -9.73 9.03
N GLU A 216 3.42 -9.25 10.21
CA GLU A 216 3.34 -10.04 11.44
C GLU A 216 2.11 -10.98 11.51
N GLY A 217 1.39 -11.16 10.40
CA GLY A 217 0.34 -12.18 10.27
C GLY A 217 -1.07 -11.70 10.63
N ALA A 218 -1.34 -10.39 10.66
CA ALA A 218 -2.69 -9.90 10.88
C ALA A 218 -3.68 -10.44 9.82
N ASN A 219 -4.89 -10.78 10.25
CA ASN A 219 -5.92 -11.26 9.33
C ASN A 219 -6.47 -10.09 8.50
N LEU A 220 -6.12 -10.07 7.22
CA LEU A 220 -6.46 -9.00 6.28
C LEU A 220 -7.90 -9.03 5.75
N SER A 221 -8.69 -10.04 6.14
CA SER A 221 -10.09 -10.20 5.70
C SER A 221 -11.09 -10.28 6.87
N ASN A 222 -10.63 -10.18 8.12
CA ASN A 222 -11.53 -10.25 9.27
C ASN A 222 -12.44 -9.02 9.31
N PRO A 223 -13.78 -9.15 9.33
CA PRO A 223 -14.68 -8.00 9.35
C PRO A 223 -14.75 -7.32 10.74
N MET A 224 -15.07 -6.02 10.75
CA MET A 224 -15.20 -5.20 11.95
C MET A 224 -16.53 -4.43 12.00
N GLY A 225 -17.05 -4.30 13.22
CA GLY A 225 -18.22 -3.48 13.53
C GLY A 225 -19.54 -4.02 12.98
N VAL A 226 -20.61 -3.25 13.17
CA VAL A 226 -21.97 -3.61 12.73
C VAL A 226 -22.05 -3.69 11.20
N MET A 227 -21.25 -2.89 10.50
CA MET A 227 -21.18 -2.92 9.04
C MET A 227 -20.48 -4.17 8.52
N LYS A 228 -19.78 -4.96 9.35
CA LYS A 228 -18.95 -6.10 8.91
C LYS A 228 -17.94 -5.71 7.83
N ASP A 229 -17.31 -4.55 7.96
CA ASP A 229 -16.30 -4.13 7.00
C ASP A 229 -15.02 -4.95 7.20
N THR A 230 -14.56 -5.65 6.17
CA THR A 230 -13.15 -6.10 6.10
C THR A 230 -12.21 -4.88 6.12
N PRO A 231 -10.90 -5.04 6.39
CA PRO A 231 -9.94 -3.94 6.33
C PRO A 231 -10.01 -3.13 5.01
N VAL A 232 -10.19 -3.81 3.88
CA VAL A 232 -10.35 -3.17 2.56
C VAL A 232 -11.65 -2.37 2.45
N LEU A 233 -12.78 -2.94 2.89
CA LEU A 233 -14.07 -2.24 2.95
C LEU A 233 -14.02 -1.03 3.89
N LEU A 234 -13.39 -1.19 5.05
CA LEU A 234 -13.23 -0.16 6.07
C LEU A 234 -12.42 1.02 5.54
N ALA A 235 -11.28 0.73 4.91
CA ALA A 235 -10.44 1.74 4.26
C ALA A 235 -11.22 2.48 3.16
N SER A 236 -11.95 1.73 2.33
CA SER A 236 -12.75 2.26 1.21
C SER A 236 -13.88 3.17 1.67
N ARG A 237 -14.68 2.73 2.64
CA ARG A 237 -15.80 3.49 3.20
C ARG A 237 -15.34 4.77 3.91
N LEU A 238 -14.24 4.69 4.66
CA LEU A 238 -13.68 5.81 5.40
C LEU A 238 -12.75 6.71 4.56
N GLY A 239 -12.45 6.34 3.30
CA GLY A 239 -11.56 7.09 2.41
C GLY A 239 -10.09 7.07 2.84
N LYS A 240 -9.63 5.99 3.50
CA LYS A 240 -8.26 5.83 4.00
C LYS A 240 -7.37 5.19 2.95
N ILE A 241 -7.02 5.97 1.93
CA ILE A 241 -6.41 5.46 0.71
C ILE A 241 -4.96 5.00 0.93
N ASN A 242 -4.22 5.62 1.86
CA ASN A 242 -2.86 5.18 2.14
C ASN A 242 -2.86 3.80 2.80
N ALA A 243 -3.78 3.57 3.74
CA ALA A 243 -4.02 2.25 4.31
C ALA A 243 -4.52 1.24 3.26
N LEU A 244 -5.42 1.65 2.36
CA LEU A 244 -5.91 0.80 1.26
C LEU A 244 -4.77 0.34 0.36
N GLU A 245 -3.88 1.24 -0.04
CA GLU A 245 -2.72 0.89 -0.87
C GLU A 245 -1.74 -0.01 -0.13
N ALA A 246 -1.46 0.26 1.16
CA ALA A 246 -0.62 -0.60 1.98
C ALA A 246 -1.20 -2.02 2.11
N LEU A 247 -2.53 -2.18 2.16
CA LEU A 247 -3.17 -3.50 2.12
C LEU A 247 -2.92 -4.21 0.78
N MET A 248 -2.92 -3.49 -0.34
CA MET A 248 -2.69 -4.06 -1.68
C MET A 248 -1.23 -4.47 -1.93
N GLU A 249 -0.30 -4.16 -1.04
CA GLU A 249 1.07 -4.67 -1.11
C GLU A 249 1.16 -6.16 -0.69
N PHE A 250 0.06 -6.72 -0.15
CA PHE A 250 -0.02 -8.12 0.29
C PHE A 250 -0.84 -8.97 -0.68
N PRO A 251 -0.67 -10.32 -0.67
CA PRO A 251 -1.36 -11.21 -1.60
C PRO A 251 -2.89 -11.00 -1.61
N VAL A 252 -3.45 -10.74 -2.80
CA VAL A 252 -4.86 -10.37 -3.00
C VAL A 252 -5.84 -11.43 -2.51
N GLU A 253 -5.43 -12.70 -2.48
CA GLU A 253 -6.22 -13.83 -1.99
C GLU A 253 -6.51 -13.72 -0.49
N LYS A 254 -5.66 -13.01 0.27
CA LYS A 254 -5.85 -12.78 1.70
C LYS A 254 -6.80 -11.61 2.01
N LEU A 255 -7.09 -10.77 1.01
CA LEU A 255 -7.81 -9.50 1.19
C LEU A 255 -9.32 -9.61 1.01
N ASN A 256 -9.78 -10.64 0.28
CA ASN A 256 -11.18 -10.82 -0.11
C ASN A 256 -11.81 -9.54 -0.71
N LEU A 257 -11.24 -9.07 -1.83
CA LEU A 257 -11.58 -7.78 -2.46
C LEU A 257 -13.06 -7.63 -2.84
N ASN A 258 -13.75 -8.75 -3.06
CA ASN A 258 -15.16 -8.79 -3.46
C ASN A 258 -16.11 -9.07 -2.27
N ALA A 259 -15.61 -8.99 -1.03
CA ALA A 259 -16.46 -9.07 0.16
C ALA A 259 -17.53 -7.96 0.15
N GLU A 260 -18.69 -8.27 0.73
CA GLU A 260 -19.79 -7.34 0.93
C GLU A 260 -19.93 -6.99 2.41
N ASN A 261 -20.21 -5.72 2.69
CA ASN A 261 -20.55 -5.25 4.03
C ASN A 261 -22.08 -5.25 4.27
N ASN A 262 -22.55 -4.67 5.37
CA ASN A 262 -23.98 -4.55 5.68
C ASN A 262 -24.57 -3.19 5.23
N HIS A 263 -23.87 -2.43 4.41
CA HIS A 263 -24.47 -1.28 3.71
C HIS A 263 -25.21 -1.82 2.50
N TYR A 264 -26.47 -2.19 2.71
CA TYR A 264 -27.25 -2.86 1.68
C TYR A 264 -27.78 -1.90 0.61
N PHE A 265 -27.90 -2.42 -0.61
CA PHE A 265 -28.72 -1.84 -1.66
C PHE A 265 -30.22 -1.88 -1.28
N GLU A 266 -31.08 -1.33 -2.15
CA GLU A 266 -32.54 -1.28 -1.95
C GLU A 266 -33.18 -2.66 -1.74
N ASP A 267 -32.56 -3.73 -2.26
CA ASP A 267 -33.01 -5.10 -2.09
C ASP A 267 -32.85 -5.66 -0.66
N LYS A 268 -32.09 -4.96 0.19
CA LYS A 268 -31.76 -5.33 1.57
C LYS A 268 -31.10 -6.70 1.72
N LYS A 269 -30.49 -7.22 0.64
CA LYS A 269 -29.85 -8.53 0.60
C LYS A 269 -28.39 -8.43 0.20
N THR A 270 -28.08 -7.57 -0.76
CA THR A 270 -26.74 -7.41 -1.29
C THR A 270 -26.08 -6.18 -0.68
N GLY A 271 -24.95 -6.41 -0.02
CA GLY A 271 -24.14 -5.37 0.60
C GLY A 271 -23.21 -4.70 -0.38
N HIS A 272 -22.67 -3.53 -0.05
CA HIS A 272 -21.68 -2.88 -0.89
C HIS A 272 -20.32 -3.59 -0.83
N THR A 273 -19.66 -3.69 -1.99
CA THR A 273 -18.22 -3.98 -2.07
C THR A 273 -17.38 -2.74 -1.82
N ALA A 274 -16.06 -2.91 -1.71
CA ALA A 274 -15.11 -1.82 -1.53
C ALA A 274 -15.19 -0.75 -2.64
N ILE A 275 -15.29 -1.16 -3.91
CA ILE A 275 -15.45 -0.24 -5.04
C ILE A 275 -16.79 0.51 -4.97
N GLU A 276 -17.85 -0.16 -4.52
CA GLU A 276 -19.19 0.44 -4.39
C GLU A 276 -19.22 1.48 -3.26
N GLU A 277 -18.56 1.22 -2.12
CA GLU A 277 -18.37 2.22 -1.06
C GLU A 277 -17.59 3.45 -1.55
N LEU A 278 -16.54 3.25 -2.36
CA LEU A 278 -15.84 4.37 -2.98
C LEU A 278 -16.72 5.12 -3.98
N CYS A 279 -17.59 4.44 -4.72
CA CYS A 279 -18.58 5.07 -5.59
C CYS A 279 -19.57 5.94 -4.79
N VAL A 280 -20.01 5.49 -3.61
CA VAL A 280 -20.83 6.31 -2.70
C VAL A 280 -20.10 7.61 -2.32
N ARG A 281 -18.81 7.52 -1.99
CA ARG A 281 -17.99 8.72 -1.70
C ARG A 281 -17.86 9.65 -2.90
N ILE A 282 -17.62 9.10 -4.10
CA ILE A 282 -17.56 9.89 -5.35
C ILE A 282 -18.89 10.62 -5.58
N ALA A 283 -20.03 9.95 -5.38
CA ALA A 283 -21.36 10.53 -5.56
C ALA A 283 -21.63 11.68 -4.58
N LYS A 284 -21.17 11.54 -3.34
CA LYS A 284 -21.26 12.59 -2.30
C LYS A 284 -20.18 13.67 -2.41
N ASN A 285 -19.27 13.55 -3.39
CA ASN A 285 -18.10 14.42 -3.55
C ASN A 285 -17.16 14.44 -2.33
N GLU A 286 -17.14 13.38 -1.53
CA GLU A 286 -16.34 13.26 -0.31
C GLU A 286 -14.93 12.72 -0.61
N GLY A 287 -13.97 13.62 -0.84
CA GLY A 287 -12.62 13.20 -1.24
C GLY A 287 -12.64 12.51 -2.60
N LYS A 288 -13.39 13.06 -3.57
CA LYS A 288 -13.64 12.46 -4.88
C LYS A 288 -12.38 12.00 -5.61
N GLY A 289 -11.30 12.78 -5.55
CA GLY A 289 -10.01 12.42 -6.17
C GLY A 289 -9.40 11.17 -5.53
N ASP A 290 -9.36 11.14 -4.19
CA ASP A 290 -8.89 10.00 -3.41
C ASP A 290 -9.76 8.76 -3.60
N ALA A 291 -11.08 8.95 -3.67
CA ALA A 291 -12.00 7.85 -3.92
C ALA A 291 -11.80 7.24 -5.33
N LEU A 292 -11.60 8.07 -6.36
CA LEU A 292 -11.25 7.59 -7.71
C LEU A 292 -9.89 6.88 -7.73
N ARG A 293 -8.91 7.37 -6.94
CA ARG A 293 -7.63 6.70 -6.76
C ARG A 293 -7.81 5.33 -6.10
N GLY A 294 -8.62 5.22 -5.04
CA GLY A 294 -8.96 3.94 -4.42
C GLY A 294 -9.62 2.96 -5.39
N VAL A 295 -10.52 3.44 -6.25
CA VAL A 295 -11.15 2.61 -7.31
C VAL A 295 -10.09 2.12 -8.30
N ALA A 296 -9.19 3.00 -8.73
CA ALA A 296 -8.08 2.63 -9.61
C ALA A 296 -7.21 1.53 -8.99
N VAL A 297 -6.79 1.73 -7.74
CA VAL A 297 -6.00 0.75 -6.97
C VAL A 297 -6.69 -0.62 -6.95
N LEU A 298 -7.96 -0.68 -6.56
CA LEU A 298 -8.71 -1.93 -6.48
C LEU A 298 -8.89 -2.62 -7.84
N LEU A 299 -9.18 -1.85 -8.89
CA LEU A 299 -9.31 -2.39 -10.25
C LEU A 299 -7.99 -2.98 -10.77
N CYS A 300 -6.87 -2.30 -10.53
CA CYS A 300 -5.52 -2.80 -10.89
C CYS A 300 -5.19 -4.12 -10.19
N HIS A 301 -5.71 -4.35 -8.98
CA HIS A 301 -5.52 -5.56 -8.19
C HIS A 301 -6.59 -6.64 -8.41
N GLY A 302 -7.43 -6.51 -9.44
CA GLY A 302 -8.38 -7.57 -9.80
C GLY A 302 -9.76 -7.46 -9.16
N ALA A 303 -10.06 -6.43 -8.37
CA ALA A 303 -11.40 -6.25 -7.80
C ALA A 303 -12.44 -6.05 -8.91
N GLU A 304 -13.64 -6.58 -8.71
CA GLU A 304 -14.72 -6.49 -9.69
C GLU A 304 -15.37 -5.09 -9.72
N PRO A 305 -15.70 -4.54 -10.91
CA PRO A 305 -16.40 -3.26 -11.03
C PRO A 305 -17.75 -3.25 -10.28
N PRO A 306 -18.32 -2.06 -9.99
CA PRO A 306 -19.57 -1.98 -9.24
C PRO A 306 -20.70 -2.66 -10.01
N ARG A 307 -21.62 -3.31 -9.30
CA ARG A 307 -22.70 -4.10 -9.90
C ARG A 307 -23.85 -3.21 -10.37
N ASN A 308 -24.07 -2.10 -9.68
CA ASN A 308 -25.14 -1.16 -10.00
C ASN A 308 -24.81 -0.27 -11.20
N GLU A 309 -25.74 -0.15 -12.15
CA GLU A 309 -25.55 0.63 -13.38
C GLU A 309 -25.39 2.14 -13.13
N SER A 310 -25.99 2.69 -12.07
CA SER A 310 -25.78 4.09 -11.69
C SER A 310 -24.33 4.36 -11.28
N MET A 311 -23.73 3.44 -10.51
CA MET A 311 -22.33 3.52 -10.10
C MET A 311 -21.36 3.30 -11.28
N ARG A 312 -21.69 2.38 -12.21
CA ARG A 312 -20.94 2.23 -13.47
C ARG A 312 -20.99 3.51 -14.30
N THR A 313 -22.16 4.13 -14.40
CA THR A 313 -22.34 5.43 -15.08
C THR A 313 -21.52 6.54 -14.40
N LEU A 314 -21.49 6.55 -13.07
CA LEU A 314 -20.67 7.47 -12.29
C LEU A 314 -19.17 7.32 -12.62
N LEU A 315 -18.65 6.09 -12.70
CA LEU A 315 -17.26 5.83 -13.08
C LEU A 315 -17.00 6.24 -14.54
N ARG A 316 -17.91 5.92 -15.48
CA ARG A 316 -17.83 6.37 -16.88
C ARG A 316 -17.74 7.88 -17.01
N ASN A 317 -18.54 8.62 -16.23
CA ASN A 317 -18.53 10.09 -16.22
C ASN A 317 -17.22 10.65 -15.67
N ASN A 318 -16.46 9.88 -14.88
CA ASN A 318 -15.15 10.25 -14.35
C ASN A 318 -13.98 9.48 -14.99
N ARG A 319 -14.21 8.80 -16.13
CA ARG A 319 -13.26 7.82 -16.70
C ARG A 319 -11.86 8.36 -16.96
N VAL A 320 -11.74 9.60 -17.43
CA VAL A 320 -10.42 10.18 -17.75
C VAL A 320 -9.59 10.34 -16.48
N THR A 321 -10.22 10.81 -15.39
CA THR A 321 -9.55 10.95 -14.09
C THR A 321 -9.23 9.59 -13.49
N LEU A 322 -10.15 8.62 -13.60
CA LEU A 322 -9.93 7.24 -13.18
C LEU A 322 -8.71 6.62 -13.90
N LEU A 323 -8.65 6.72 -15.22
CA LEU A 323 -7.55 6.16 -16.01
C LEU A 323 -6.21 6.88 -15.78
N LYS A 324 -6.22 8.20 -15.50
CA LYS A 324 -5.02 8.89 -15.03
C LYS A 324 -4.54 8.39 -13.67
N ALA A 325 -5.46 8.04 -12.77
CA ALA A 325 -5.11 7.45 -11.47
C ALA A 325 -4.57 6.02 -11.63
N VAL A 326 -5.17 5.21 -12.51
CA VAL A 326 -4.64 3.89 -12.91
C VAL A 326 -3.23 4.03 -13.44
N HIS A 327 -3.01 4.94 -14.40
CA HIS A 327 -1.71 5.14 -15.00
C HIS A 327 -0.66 5.56 -13.97
N ARG A 328 -0.99 6.49 -13.07
CA ARG A 328 -0.10 6.90 -11.98
C ARG A 328 0.21 5.74 -11.02
N TYR A 329 -0.77 4.91 -10.71
CA TYR A 329 -0.59 3.80 -9.77
C TYR A 329 0.27 2.65 -10.34
N LEU A 330 0.22 2.46 -11.66
CA LEU A 330 0.95 1.40 -12.36
C LEU A 330 2.36 1.80 -12.81
N GLU A 331 2.79 3.06 -12.63
CA GLU A 331 4.10 3.53 -13.11
C GLU A 331 5.29 2.73 -12.56
N ASP A 332 5.17 2.28 -11.31
CA ASP A 332 6.15 1.52 -10.54
C ASP A 332 5.71 0.06 -10.33
N LYS A 333 4.63 -0.41 -10.99
CA LYS A 333 4.04 -1.75 -10.81
C LYS A 333 3.77 -2.44 -12.16
N PRO A 334 4.81 -2.74 -12.95
CA PRO A 334 4.67 -3.32 -14.29
C PRO A 334 3.96 -4.69 -14.29
N ASP A 335 4.05 -5.45 -13.20
CA ASP A 335 3.45 -6.78 -13.08
C ASP A 335 1.91 -6.74 -13.08
N LEU A 336 1.31 -5.61 -12.71
CA LEU A 336 -0.14 -5.42 -12.68
C LEU A 336 -0.72 -4.93 -14.02
N VAL A 337 0.13 -4.49 -14.95
CA VAL A 337 -0.32 -3.90 -16.23
C VAL A 337 -1.06 -4.93 -17.09
N ASP A 338 -0.45 -6.07 -17.41
CA ASP A 338 -1.06 -7.03 -18.34
C ASP A 338 -2.36 -7.62 -17.77
N PRO A 339 -2.42 -8.06 -16.48
CA PRO A 339 -3.67 -8.51 -15.89
C PRO A 339 -4.78 -7.45 -15.95
N PHE A 340 -4.46 -6.18 -15.67
CA PHE A 340 -5.43 -5.10 -15.75
C PHE A 340 -5.92 -4.84 -17.18
N VAL A 341 -4.99 -4.74 -18.14
CA VAL A 341 -5.32 -4.46 -19.54
C VAL A 341 -6.11 -5.61 -20.16
N ASN A 342 -5.71 -6.85 -19.90
CA ASN A 342 -6.45 -8.04 -20.36
C ASN A 342 -7.90 -8.00 -19.86
N ARG A 343 -8.15 -7.64 -18.59
CA ARG A 343 -9.51 -7.46 -18.06
C ARG A 343 -10.28 -6.33 -18.75
N CYS A 344 -9.60 -5.26 -19.16
CA CYS A 344 -10.22 -4.19 -19.94
C CYS A 344 -10.64 -4.66 -21.34
N HIS A 345 -9.85 -5.52 -21.99
CA HIS A 345 -10.13 -6.07 -23.32
C HIS A 345 -11.14 -7.23 -23.33
N LEU A 346 -11.56 -7.76 -22.17
CA LEU A 346 -12.65 -8.72 -22.09
C LEU A 346 -13.94 -8.06 -22.57
N THR A 347 -14.30 -8.31 -23.83
CA THR A 347 -15.49 -7.76 -24.47
C THR A 347 -16.74 -8.10 -23.66
N GLU A 348 -17.68 -7.16 -23.64
CA GLU A 348 -18.95 -7.28 -22.90
C GLU A 348 -18.82 -7.35 -21.36
N SER A 349 -17.61 -7.22 -20.80
CA SER A 349 -17.43 -7.10 -19.35
C SER A 349 -17.81 -5.70 -18.82
N ALA A 350 -18.16 -5.62 -17.53
CA ALA A 350 -18.47 -4.34 -16.91
C ALA A 350 -17.28 -3.37 -16.94
N LEU A 351 -16.05 -3.86 -16.76
CA LEU A 351 -14.84 -3.05 -16.82
C LEU A 351 -14.61 -2.50 -18.22
N HIS A 352 -14.76 -3.34 -19.24
CA HIS A 352 -14.67 -2.95 -20.64
C HIS A 352 -15.59 -1.78 -20.96
N TYR A 353 -16.87 -1.85 -20.57
CA TYR A 353 -17.82 -0.76 -20.80
C TYR A 353 -17.53 0.50 -19.99
N ILE A 354 -16.88 0.41 -18.84
CA ILE A 354 -16.44 1.58 -18.06
C ILE A 354 -15.28 2.29 -18.76
N VAL A 355 -14.32 1.52 -19.27
CA VAL A 355 -13.08 2.01 -19.90
C VAL A 355 -13.36 2.57 -21.30
N TYR A 356 -13.96 1.76 -22.18
CA TYR A 356 -14.11 2.09 -23.60
C TYR A 356 -15.40 2.83 -23.95
N ALA A 357 -16.36 2.88 -23.03
CA ALA A 357 -17.68 3.53 -23.10
C ALA A 357 -18.08 4.13 -24.47
N ASP A 358 -19.01 3.45 -25.13
CA ASP A 358 -19.33 3.56 -26.55
C ASP A 358 -20.60 4.42 -26.87
N HIS A 359 -21.42 4.78 -25.88
CA HIS A 359 -22.80 5.28 -26.15
C HIS A 359 -23.29 6.49 -25.33
N SER A 360 -22.42 7.41 -24.89
CA SER A 360 -22.91 8.70 -24.35
C SER A 360 -23.34 9.64 -25.50
N TRP A 361 -24.23 10.62 -25.23
CA TRP A 361 -24.60 11.68 -26.20
C TRP A 361 -23.35 12.33 -26.84
N GLY A 362 -22.26 12.45 -26.07
CA GLY A 362 -20.96 12.92 -26.58
C GLY A 362 -20.27 11.98 -27.57
N SER A 363 -20.56 10.69 -27.58
CA SER A 363 -20.06 9.70 -28.56
C SER A 363 -20.63 9.96 -29.95
N SER A 364 -21.95 10.20 -30.06
CA SER A 364 -22.59 10.54 -31.33
C SER A 364 -22.11 11.87 -31.91
N ILE A 365 -21.87 12.87 -31.05
CA ILE A 365 -21.26 14.15 -31.46
C ILE A 365 -19.80 13.94 -31.90
N ARG A 366 -19.04 13.08 -31.23
CA ARG A 366 -17.65 12.76 -31.63
C ARG A 366 -17.58 11.99 -32.94
N HIS A 367 -18.52 11.10 -33.21
CA HIS A 367 -18.65 10.40 -34.50
C HIS A 367 -18.97 11.39 -35.62
N LEU A 368 -19.82 12.39 -35.35
CA LEU A 368 -20.13 13.49 -36.27
C LEU A 368 -18.92 14.41 -36.52
N LEU A 369 -18.10 14.67 -35.49
CA LEU A 369 -16.90 15.52 -35.54
C LEU A 369 -15.60 14.75 -35.84
N GLY A 370 -15.68 13.42 -35.98
CA GLY A 370 -14.57 12.52 -36.30
C GLY A 370 -13.38 12.51 -35.31
N SER A 371 -13.65 12.66 -34.01
CA SER A 371 -12.61 12.70 -32.96
C SER A 371 -12.89 11.67 -31.84
N PRO A 372 -12.25 10.48 -31.89
CA PRO A 372 -12.40 9.46 -30.86
C PRO A 372 -11.81 9.89 -29.51
N CYS A 373 -12.29 9.27 -28.43
CA CYS A 373 -11.84 9.61 -27.08
C CYS A 373 -10.37 9.17 -26.85
N SER A 374 -9.53 10.06 -26.32
CA SER A 374 -8.14 9.74 -25.97
C SER A 374 -8.00 8.79 -24.78
N ALA A 375 -9.07 8.58 -24.00
CA ALA A 375 -9.08 7.75 -22.80
C ALA A 375 -8.69 6.29 -23.07
N ALA A 376 -9.17 5.69 -24.16
CA ALA A 376 -8.83 4.33 -24.56
C ALA A 376 -7.33 4.17 -24.88
N PHE A 377 -6.70 5.22 -25.42
CA PHE A 377 -5.27 5.20 -25.72
C PHE A 377 -4.40 5.23 -24.46
N LEU A 378 -4.92 5.69 -23.31
CA LEU A 378 -4.19 5.63 -22.04
C LEU A 378 -3.96 4.20 -21.58
N VAL A 379 -4.85 3.26 -21.92
CA VAL A 379 -4.72 1.84 -21.56
C VAL A 379 -3.58 1.20 -22.36
N GLU A 380 -3.55 1.46 -23.67
CA GLU A 380 -2.51 0.92 -24.55
C GLU A 380 -1.13 1.55 -24.26
N GLU A 381 -1.10 2.82 -23.83
CA GLU A 381 0.12 3.50 -23.37
C GLU A 381 0.78 2.80 -22.17
N LEU A 382 0.01 2.13 -21.30
CA LEU A 382 0.55 1.34 -20.18
C LEU A 382 1.39 0.17 -20.68
N VAL A 383 0.85 -0.57 -21.65
CA VAL A 383 1.51 -1.73 -22.25
C VAL A 383 2.78 -1.29 -22.96
N ILE A 384 2.68 -0.22 -23.77
CA ILE A 384 3.82 0.38 -24.46
C ILE A 384 4.90 0.79 -23.45
N ARG A 385 4.54 1.53 -22.40
CA ARG A 385 5.50 2.02 -21.40
C ARG A 385 6.18 0.88 -20.65
N LYS A 386 5.43 -0.15 -20.24
CA LYS A 386 5.97 -1.35 -19.60
C LYS A 386 7.06 -1.97 -20.47
N TYR A 387 6.71 -2.36 -21.69
CA TYR A 387 7.66 -3.08 -22.53
C TYR A 387 8.77 -2.20 -23.10
N SER A 388 8.54 -0.90 -23.30
CA SER A 388 9.61 0.02 -23.72
C SER A 388 10.64 0.28 -22.61
N ASN A 389 10.22 0.34 -21.33
CA ASN A 389 11.11 0.65 -20.21
C ASN A 389 11.81 -0.59 -19.62
N THR A 390 11.15 -1.75 -19.54
CA THR A 390 11.76 -2.97 -18.97
C THR A 390 12.97 -3.45 -19.79
N LEU A 391 12.97 -3.18 -21.10
CA LEU A 391 14.06 -3.49 -22.02
C LEU A 391 15.28 -2.54 -21.92
N VAL A 392 15.13 -1.38 -21.27
CA VAL A 392 16.24 -0.48 -20.95
C VAL A 392 16.91 -0.88 -19.63
N ALA A 393 16.18 -1.55 -18.72
CA ALA A 393 16.65 -1.94 -17.40
C ALA A 393 17.29 -3.34 -17.33
N GLN A 394 16.92 -4.28 -18.22
CA GLN A 394 17.50 -5.62 -18.29
C GLN A 394 18.40 -5.75 -19.52
N GLY A 395 19.71 -5.68 -19.33
CA GLY A 395 20.73 -5.80 -20.39
C GLY A 395 20.88 -7.21 -21.01
N SER A 396 19.80 -7.96 -21.20
CA SER A 396 19.87 -9.26 -21.88
C SER A 396 18.55 -9.67 -22.55
N HIS A 397 18.66 -10.03 -23.83
CA HIS A 397 17.67 -10.36 -24.85
C HIS A 397 17.00 -9.16 -25.54
N GLU A 398 17.00 -9.21 -26.89
CA GLU A 398 16.95 -8.07 -27.79
C GLU A 398 15.79 -7.08 -27.54
N PRO A 399 16.04 -5.77 -27.69
CA PRO A 399 15.01 -4.75 -27.53
C PRO A 399 13.84 -4.99 -28.51
N LEU A 400 12.59 -4.77 -28.10
CA LEU A 400 11.57 -4.18 -28.98
C LEU A 400 12.25 -2.98 -29.61
N GLN A 401 12.67 -3.11 -30.88
CA GLN A 401 13.40 -2.03 -31.50
C GLN A 401 12.42 -0.86 -31.54
N THR A 402 12.71 0.19 -30.78
CA THR A 402 11.80 1.33 -30.61
C THR A 402 11.84 2.26 -31.82
N ALA A 403 12.65 1.92 -32.83
CA ALA A 403 12.56 2.46 -34.17
C ALA A 403 11.20 2.08 -34.79
N ALA A 404 10.58 3.01 -35.51
CA ALA A 404 9.34 2.77 -36.25
C ALA A 404 9.43 1.60 -37.27
N SER A 405 10.63 1.03 -37.48
CA SER A 405 10.99 0.01 -38.47
C SER A 405 11.34 -1.37 -37.87
N ALA A 406 11.03 -1.63 -36.59
CA ALA A 406 11.38 -2.90 -35.94
C ALA A 406 10.60 -4.09 -36.52
N ASN A 407 11.32 -5.14 -36.89
CA ASN A 407 10.73 -6.41 -37.30
C ASN A 407 10.29 -7.20 -36.05
N LEU A 408 9.03 -7.62 -36.00
CA LEU A 408 8.41 -8.34 -34.89
C LEU A 408 8.10 -9.82 -35.23
N SER A 409 8.73 -10.39 -36.26
CA SER A 409 8.48 -11.76 -36.71
C SER A 409 8.70 -12.85 -35.66
N THR A 410 9.44 -12.56 -34.58
CA THR A 410 9.70 -13.48 -33.47
C THR A 410 8.80 -13.26 -32.26
N GLU A 411 7.99 -12.19 -32.23
CA GLU A 411 7.05 -11.91 -31.13
C GLU A 411 5.72 -12.62 -31.39
N HIS A 412 5.21 -13.29 -30.35
CA HIS A 412 3.99 -14.10 -30.43
C HIS A 412 2.94 -13.71 -29.39
N ASP A 413 3.28 -12.83 -28.44
CA ASP A 413 2.33 -12.33 -27.46
C ASP A 413 1.32 -11.36 -28.11
N PRO A 414 0.03 -11.72 -28.20
CA PRO A 414 -0.98 -10.89 -28.84
C PRO A 414 -1.14 -9.52 -28.18
N LEU A 415 -0.94 -9.41 -26.86
CA LEU A 415 -1.09 -8.15 -26.14
C LEU A 415 0.02 -7.16 -26.55
N LYS A 416 1.26 -7.64 -26.64
CA LYS A 416 2.41 -6.84 -27.08
C LYS A 416 2.28 -6.42 -28.53
N LEU A 417 1.91 -7.36 -29.40
CA LEU A 417 1.72 -7.10 -30.83
C LEU A 417 0.63 -6.04 -31.04
N TYR A 418 -0.48 -6.15 -30.32
CA TYR A 418 -1.56 -5.16 -30.38
C TYR A 418 -1.13 -3.78 -29.87
N ALA A 419 -0.43 -3.71 -28.73
CA ALA A 419 0.05 -2.45 -28.21
C ALA A 419 1.06 -1.75 -29.15
N ASP A 420 2.00 -2.48 -29.74
CA ASP A 420 2.94 -1.91 -30.71
C ASP A 420 2.23 -1.47 -31.99
N PHE A 421 1.23 -2.23 -32.45
CA PHE A 421 0.38 -1.82 -33.56
C PHE A 421 -0.34 -0.50 -33.26
N VAL A 422 -1.00 -0.37 -32.09
CA VAL A 422 -1.69 0.86 -31.70
C VAL A 422 -0.73 2.05 -31.63
N ARG A 423 0.49 1.84 -31.13
CA ARG A 423 1.56 2.85 -31.10
C ARG A 423 1.92 3.34 -32.50
N ARG A 424 2.29 2.42 -33.41
CA ARG A 424 2.65 2.76 -34.80
C ARG A 424 1.47 3.40 -35.53
N TYR A 425 0.27 2.91 -35.28
CA TYR A 425 -0.97 3.45 -35.86
C TYR A 425 -1.23 4.88 -35.42
N LYS A 426 -1.05 5.20 -34.13
CA LYS A 426 -1.18 6.56 -33.60
C LYS A 426 -0.13 7.49 -34.19
N LEU A 427 1.14 7.07 -34.25
CA LEU A 427 2.23 7.85 -34.85
C LEU A 427 1.97 8.14 -36.34
N ALA A 428 1.60 7.11 -37.10
CA ALA A 428 1.27 7.23 -38.52
C ALA A 428 0.02 8.09 -38.77
N TYR A 429 -0.89 8.20 -37.79
CA TYR A 429 -2.05 9.07 -37.86
C TYR A 429 -1.70 10.53 -37.56
N GLU A 430 -0.88 10.79 -36.55
CA GLU A 430 -0.47 12.14 -36.12
C GLU A 430 0.43 12.83 -37.15
N ASN A 431 1.23 12.06 -37.91
CA ASN A 431 2.12 12.57 -38.95
C ASN A 431 1.44 12.89 -40.30
N GLN A 432 0.10 12.85 -40.38
CA GLN A 432 -0.63 13.14 -41.63
C GLN A 432 -0.89 14.64 -41.81
N LEU A 433 -0.66 15.15 -43.02
CA LEU A 433 -1.00 16.53 -43.40
C LEU A 433 -2.52 16.81 -43.33
N LEU A 434 -3.34 15.80 -43.61
CA LEU A 434 -4.81 15.85 -43.49
C LEU A 434 -5.29 14.58 -42.77
N PRO A 435 -5.57 14.63 -41.46
CA PRO A 435 -5.97 13.44 -40.71
C PRO A 435 -7.35 12.93 -41.14
N ASN A 436 -7.46 11.64 -41.46
CA ASN A 436 -8.76 11.02 -41.77
C ASN A 436 -9.57 10.79 -40.48
N CYS A 437 -10.47 11.72 -40.19
CA CYS A 437 -11.31 11.73 -38.99
C CYS A 437 -12.27 10.51 -38.85
N TRP A 438 -12.53 9.76 -39.94
CA TRP A 438 -13.41 8.58 -39.96
C TRP A 438 -12.66 7.26 -40.16
N SER A 439 -11.40 7.19 -39.75
CA SER A 439 -10.63 5.96 -39.90
C SER A 439 -11.23 4.81 -39.07
N THR A 440 -11.76 3.78 -39.73
CA THR A 440 -12.46 2.65 -39.10
C THR A 440 -11.66 2.02 -37.96
N MET A 441 -10.38 1.69 -38.20
CA MET A 441 -9.54 1.08 -37.17
C MET A 441 -9.28 2.00 -35.97
N ARG A 442 -9.18 3.33 -36.17
CA ARG A 442 -9.02 4.29 -35.08
C ARG A 442 -10.23 4.29 -34.14
N TRP A 443 -11.43 4.19 -34.71
CA TRP A 443 -12.67 4.04 -33.96
C TRP A 443 -12.73 2.69 -33.26
N MET A 444 -12.40 1.60 -33.95
CA MET A 444 -12.37 0.26 -33.35
C MET A 444 -11.43 0.18 -32.15
N ILE A 445 -10.23 0.79 -32.21
CA ILE A 445 -9.30 0.87 -31.07
C ILE A 445 -9.91 1.69 -29.93
N ALA A 446 -10.45 2.88 -30.24
CA ALA A 446 -10.99 3.77 -29.22
C ALA A 446 -12.24 3.23 -28.51
N GLU A 447 -13.01 2.39 -29.20
CA GLU A 447 -14.21 1.72 -28.70
C GLU A 447 -13.91 0.35 -28.06
N GLY A 448 -12.63 -0.07 -28.03
CA GLY A 448 -12.24 -1.39 -27.50
C GLY A 448 -12.72 -2.57 -28.35
N ARG A 449 -13.16 -2.33 -29.59
CA ARG A 449 -13.64 -3.36 -30.53
C ARG A 449 -12.54 -3.97 -31.38
N SER A 450 -11.28 -3.70 -31.05
CA SER A 450 -10.11 -4.21 -31.75
C SER A 450 -9.19 -4.92 -30.77
N ASP A 451 -8.61 -6.01 -31.25
CA ASP A 451 -7.60 -6.84 -30.62
C ASP A 451 -6.60 -7.26 -31.71
N TRP A 452 -5.56 -8.01 -31.35
CA TRP A 452 -4.58 -8.46 -32.33
C TRP A 452 -5.20 -9.29 -33.47
N GLY A 453 -6.13 -10.19 -33.15
CA GLY A 453 -6.80 -11.02 -34.15
C GLY A 453 -7.66 -10.21 -35.12
N VAL A 454 -8.28 -9.13 -34.66
CA VAL A 454 -9.00 -8.16 -35.49
C VAL A 454 -8.04 -7.42 -36.41
N VAL A 455 -6.88 -6.99 -35.91
CA VAL A 455 -5.83 -6.35 -36.71
C VAL A 455 -5.36 -7.28 -37.83
N GLU A 456 -5.07 -8.54 -37.53
CA GLU A 456 -4.68 -9.54 -38.53
C GLU A 456 -5.74 -9.79 -39.60
N ARG A 457 -7.01 -9.93 -39.20
CA ARG A 457 -8.11 -10.12 -40.16
C ARG A 457 -8.30 -8.89 -41.04
N TYR A 458 -8.22 -7.70 -40.44
CA TYR A 458 -8.39 -6.43 -41.13
C TYR A 458 -7.24 -6.18 -42.12
N SER A 459 -5.99 -6.45 -41.73
CA SER A 459 -4.82 -6.27 -42.60
C SER A 459 -4.88 -7.17 -43.84
N LYS A 460 -5.30 -8.43 -43.68
CA LYS A 460 -5.51 -9.38 -44.78
C LYS A 460 -6.63 -8.95 -45.73
N THR A 461 -7.73 -8.43 -45.18
CA THR A 461 -8.89 -7.98 -45.98
C THR A 461 -8.62 -6.67 -46.71
N TYR A 462 -7.87 -5.75 -46.08
CA TYR A 462 -7.57 -4.42 -46.61
C TYR A 462 -6.06 -4.14 -46.59
N PRO A 463 -5.26 -4.82 -47.45
CA PRO A 463 -3.79 -4.76 -47.39
C PRO A 463 -3.22 -3.36 -47.69
N LYS A 464 -3.94 -2.54 -48.45
CA LYS A 464 -3.56 -1.14 -48.76
C LYS A 464 -4.02 -0.13 -47.70
N SER A 465 -4.75 -0.57 -46.68
CA SER A 465 -5.17 0.33 -45.58
C SER A 465 -3.99 0.66 -44.66
N ARG A 466 -4.11 1.71 -43.84
CA ARG A 466 -3.10 2.04 -42.82
C ARG A 466 -2.79 0.83 -41.92
N THR A 467 -3.82 0.09 -41.53
CA THR A 467 -3.70 -1.16 -40.77
C THR A 467 -2.85 -2.19 -41.52
N GLY A 468 -3.12 -2.40 -42.82
CA GLY A 468 -2.37 -3.32 -43.66
C GLY A 468 -0.91 -2.92 -43.86
N ILE A 469 -0.65 -1.63 -44.06
CA ILE A 469 0.71 -1.08 -44.20
C ILE A 469 1.52 -1.33 -42.92
N ILE A 470 0.99 -0.92 -41.76
CA ILE A 470 1.67 -1.09 -40.47
C ILE A 470 1.88 -2.58 -40.16
N TYR A 471 0.88 -3.43 -40.44
CA TYR A 471 1.03 -4.86 -40.26
C TYR A 471 2.18 -5.44 -41.09
N ASN A 472 2.29 -5.05 -42.37
CA ASN A 472 3.39 -5.49 -43.23
C ASN A 472 4.75 -4.91 -42.78
N GLU A 473 4.79 -3.70 -42.22
CA GLU A 473 6.00 -3.11 -41.62
C GLU A 473 6.44 -3.85 -40.35
N MET A 474 5.50 -4.35 -39.56
CA MET A 474 5.80 -5.19 -38.38
C MET A 474 6.33 -6.57 -38.78
N PHE A 475 5.93 -7.08 -39.95
CA PHE A 475 6.31 -8.41 -40.47
C PHE A 475 6.80 -8.32 -41.93
N PRO A 476 7.97 -7.69 -42.18
CA PRO A 476 8.50 -7.57 -43.53
C PRO A 476 8.80 -8.98 -44.07
N LYS A 477 8.32 -9.25 -45.29
CA LYS A 477 8.69 -10.48 -46.00
C LYS A 477 10.20 -10.42 -46.31
N LEU A 478 10.93 -11.47 -45.97
CA LEU A 478 12.30 -11.66 -46.46
C LEU A 478 12.21 -11.89 -47.97
N ASP A 479 12.60 -10.90 -48.77
CA ASP A 479 12.88 -11.11 -50.19
C ASP A 479 14.15 -11.97 -50.28
N ILE A 480 13.97 -13.27 -50.50
CA ILE A 480 15.06 -14.12 -50.98
C ILE A 480 15.19 -13.78 -52.48
N PRO A 481 16.35 -13.30 -52.96
CA PRO A 481 16.52 -13.07 -54.39
C PRO A 481 16.42 -14.39 -55.14
N ASP A 482 15.39 -14.53 -55.97
CA ASP A 482 15.30 -15.55 -57.02
C ASP A 482 16.35 -15.20 -58.09
N ASP A 483 17.62 -15.54 -57.84
CA ASP A 483 18.68 -15.47 -58.85
C ASP A 483 19.74 -16.54 -58.57
N PHE A 484 19.34 -17.81 -58.72
CA PHE A 484 20.26 -18.92 -59.02
C PHE A 484 19.50 -19.98 -59.81
N ASP A 485 19.08 -19.64 -61.02
CA ASP A 485 18.85 -20.63 -62.07
C ASP A 485 18.81 -19.91 -63.42
N ASN A 486 19.99 -19.74 -64.01
CA ASN A 486 20.24 -19.86 -65.46
C ASN A 486 21.64 -19.31 -65.78
N GLU A 487 22.64 -20.18 -65.84
CA GLU A 487 23.67 -20.16 -66.90
C GLU A 487 24.63 -21.35 -66.72
N ALA A 488 24.26 -22.49 -67.27
CA ALA A 488 25.21 -23.46 -67.80
C ALA A 488 24.51 -24.26 -68.91
N GLN A 489 24.61 -23.70 -70.12
CA GLN A 489 24.23 -24.34 -71.37
C GLN A 489 24.93 -25.69 -71.57
N ASP A 490 24.14 -26.64 -72.06
CA ASP A 490 24.48 -27.65 -73.07
C ASP A 490 25.96 -28.01 -73.29
N LYS A 491 26.30 -29.27 -72.95
CA LYS A 491 27.12 -30.13 -73.82
C LYS A 491 26.72 -31.60 -73.66
N PRO A 492 26.52 -32.35 -74.75
CA PRO A 492 26.00 -33.71 -74.71
C PRO A 492 27.07 -34.75 -74.37
N LEU A 493 26.58 -35.85 -73.81
CA LEU A 493 27.28 -37.08 -73.47
C LEU A 493 28.11 -37.67 -74.64
N THR A 494 29.37 -37.96 -74.38
CA THR A 494 30.15 -39.00 -75.09
C THR A 494 30.89 -39.89 -74.08
N ASN A 495 30.28 -41.06 -73.81
CA ASN A 495 30.88 -42.39 -73.84
C ASN A 495 32.42 -42.54 -73.66
N ARG A 496 32.85 -43.25 -72.60
CA ARG A 496 33.40 -44.64 -72.64
C ARG A 496 34.30 -44.95 -71.44
N ILE A 497 34.00 -46.12 -70.84
CA ILE A 497 34.87 -47.11 -70.15
C ILE A 497 35.62 -46.65 -68.91
#